data_AF-A0A7Z2G9J9-F1
#
_entry.id   AF-A0A7Z2G9J9-F1
#
_cell.length_a   1.000
_cell.length_b   1.000
_cell.length_c   1.000
_cell.angle_alpha   90.00
_cell.angle_beta   90.00
_cell.angle_gamma   90.00
#
_symmetry.space_group_name_H-M   'P 1'
#
loop_
_entity.id
_entity.type
_entity.pdbx_description
1 polymer ?
#
loop_
_entity_poly.entity_id
_entity_poly.type
_entity_poly.pdbx_seq_one_letter_code
_entity_poly.pdbx_strand_id
1 'polypeptide(L)'
;MNQMNPAFVMPDVQSSVDTRQIVIQRVGVKAVRHPLTVKTGAGDVQPSVGMWNLDVHLPADQKGTHMSRFVALLEENKAPLEPATFRAMLASMLTKLESQAGRIEVTFPYFVKKVAPVSGVESLLDYEVTLTGDVRNGQTRLFLKVLVPVTSLCPCSKKISQYGAHNQRSHVTMNVEFEGDLPVEDLIRIAEEEASCELWGLLKRPDEKFVTERAYENPKFVEDLVRDVAVRLNADSRVSAYTLEAENFESIHNHSAYAVIEHDKRVA
;
A
#
# COMPACT_ATOMS: atom_id res chain seq x y z
N MET A 1 -16.82 11.95 -26.48
CA MET A 1 -18.16 11.34 -26.55
C MET A 1 -18.21 10.53 -27.84
N ASN A 2 -17.89 9.23 -27.77
CA ASN A 2 -17.92 8.34 -28.94
C ASN A 2 -19.39 7.99 -29.20
N GLN A 3 -20.09 8.77 -30.01
CA GLN A 3 -21.44 8.41 -30.44
C GLN A 3 -21.34 7.17 -31.34
N MET A 4 -21.74 6.02 -30.83
CA MET A 4 -21.87 4.80 -31.63
C MET A 4 -22.96 4.99 -32.67
N ASN A 5 -22.70 4.47 -33.88
CA ASN A 5 -23.66 4.45 -34.96
C ASN A 5 -24.93 3.67 -34.52
N PRO A 6 -26.14 4.23 -34.68
CA PRO A 6 -27.40 3.58 -34.28
C PRO A 6 -27.61 2.19 -34.89
N ALA A 7 -26.93 1.86 -35.99
CA ALA A 7 -26.92 0.53 -36.59
C ALA A 7 -26.28 -0.58 -35.71
N PHE A 8 -25.57 -0.23 -34.63
CA PHE A 8 -24.90 -1.17 -33.72
C PHE A 8 -25.51 -1.22 -32.31
N VAL A 9 -26.74 -0.73 -32.12
CA VAL A 9 -27.42 -0.81 -30.82
C VAL A 9 -27.71 -2.29 -30.50
N MET A 10 -27.05 -2.79 -29.46
CA MET A 10 -27.21 -4.16 -28.94
C MET A 10 -28.05 -4.16 -27.66
N PRO A 11 -28.76 -5.26 -27.35
CA PRO A 11 -29.53 -5.36 -26.11
C PRO A 11 -28.62 -5.29 -24.88
N ASP A 12 -29.01 -4.47 -23.91
CA ASP A 12 -28.32 -4.34 -22.63
C ASP A 12 -28.80 -5.41 -21.65
N VAL A 13 -28.19 -6.60 -21.74
CA VAL A 13 -28.53 -7.74 -20.88
C VAL A 13 -28.16 -7.47 -19.42
N GLN A 14 -27.17 -6.62 -19.15
CA GLN A 14 -26.67 -6.38 -17.79
C GLN A 14 -27.68 -5.60 -16.95
N SER A 15 -28.38 -4.65 -17.58
CA SER A 15 -29.46 -3.87 -16.98
C SER A 15 -30.80 -4.64 -16.85
N SER A 16 -30.85 -5.92 -17.22
CA SER A 16 -32.06 -6.72 -17.04
C SER A 16 -32.28 -7.13 -15.58
N VAL A 17 -33.54 -7.36 -15.21
CA VAL A 17 -33.92 -7.74 -13.85
C VAL A 17 -33.44 -9.16 -13.53
N ASP A 18 -32.83 -9.32 -12.36
CA ASP A 18 -32.50 -10.64 -11.79
C ASP A 18 -33.59 -11.13 -10.83
N THR A 19 -34.09 -12.34 -11.08
CA THR A 19 -35.18 -12.93 -10.29
C THR A 19 -34.71 -13.80 -9.14
N ARG A 20 -33.41 -14.09 -9.03
CA ARG A 20 -32.86 -14.98 -8.00
C ARG A 20 -32.78 -14.32 -6.63
N GLN A 21 -32.85 -12.99 -6.59
CA GLN A 21 -32.84 -12.18 -5.37
C GLN A 21 -31.60 -12.40 -4.49
N ILE A 22 -30.44 -12.59 -5.12
CA ILE A 22 -29.16 -12.78 -4.43
C ILE A 22 -28.28 -11.55 -4.67
N VAL A 23 -27.93 -10.87 -3.58
CA VAL A 23 -27.01 -9.73 -3.59
C VAL A 23 -25.58 -10.20 -3.86
N ILE A 24 -24.85 -9.48 -4.71
CA ILE A 24 -23.41 -9.68 -4.87
C ILE A 24 -22.66 -8.56 -4.14
N GLN A 25 -21.83 -8.93 -3.16
CA GLN A 25 -21.12 -7.96 -2.32
C GLN A 25 -20.09 -7.15 -3.12
N ARG A 26 -19.41 -7.80 -4.08
CA ARG A 26 -18.36 -7.18 -4.91
C ARG A 26 -18.37 -7.81 -6.31
N VAL A 27 -18.51 -6.97 -7.32
CA VAL A 27 -18.36 -7.35 -8.74
C VAL A 27 -17.63 -6.24 -9.49
N GLY A 28 -16.71 -6.61 -10.38
CA GLY A 28 -15.94 -5.67 -11.18
C GLY A 28 -14.75 -6.32 -11.86
N VAL A 29 -13.66 -5.57 -12.02
CA VAL A 29 -12.44 -6.00 -12.70
C VAL A 29 -11.27 -6.10 -11.73
N LYS A 30 -10.36 -7.05 -11.97
CA LYS A 30 -9.16 -7.26 -11.16
C LYS A 30 -7.94 -7.45 -12.05
N ALA A 31 -6.78 -7.16 -11.48
CA ALA A 31 -5.48 -7.27 -12.14
C ALA A 31 -5.37 -6.47 -13.45
N VAL A 32 -6.01 -5.30 -13.51
CA VAL A 32 -5.86 -4.37 -14.65
C VAL A 32 -4.54 -3.63 -14.48
N ARG A 33 -3.56 -3.91 -15.34
CA ARG A 33 -2.29 -3.19 -15.36
C ARG A 33 -2.46 -1.90 -16.16
N HIS A 34 -2.30 -0.74 -15.51
CA HIS A 34 -2.52 0.56 -16.14
C HIS A 34 -1.51 1.61 -15.63
N PRO A 35 -0.95 2.47 -16.50
CA PRO A 35 -0.02 3.51 -16.08
C PRO A 35 -0.69 4.51 -15.14
N LEU A 36 0.10 5.10 -14.24
CA LEU A 36 -0.35 6.18 -13.38
C LEU A 36 0.80 7.14 -13.08
N THR A 37 0.45 8.30 -12.57
CA THR A 37 1.40 9.22 -11.93
C THR A 37 0.98 9.38 -10.48
N VAL A 38 1.95 9.48 -9.57
CA VAL A 38 1.70 9.66 -8.13
C VAL A 38 2.46 10.88 -7.65
N LYS A 39 1.79 11.70 -6.83
CA LYS A 39 2.40 12.87 -6.21
C LYS A 39 3.16 12.44 -4.97
N THR A 40 4.40 12.89 -4.86
CA THR A 40 5.29 12.59 -3.75
C THR A 40 5.14 13.59 -2.62
N GLY A 41 5.63 13.25 -1.41
CA GLY A 41 5.65 14.18 -0.28
C GLY A 41 6.46 15.46 -0.54
N ALA A 42 7.43 15.41 -1.47
CA ALA A 42 8.20 16.57 -1.92
C ALA A 42 7.44 17.48 -2.90
N GLY A 43 6.25 17.07 -3.35
CA GLY A 43 5.45 17.78 -4.35
C GLY A 43 5.76 17.41 -5.80
N ASP A 44 6.83 16.63 -6.04
CA ASP A 44 7.16 16.09 -7.36
C ASP A 44 6.13 15.03 -7.79
N VAL A 45 6.07 14.76 -9.09
CA VAL A 45 5.21 13.72 -9.67
C VAL A 45 6.10 12.64 -10.27
N GLN A 46 5.92 11.38 -9.85
CA GLN A 46 6.62 10.23 -10.42
C GLN A 46 5.67 9.35 -11.25
N PRO A 47 6.08 8.90 -12.46
CA PRO A 47 5.35 7.90 -13.22
C PRO A 47 5.57 6.51 -12.62
N SER A 48 4.52 5.68 -12.63
CA SER A 48 4.58 4.28 -12.21
C SER A 48 3.58 3.44 -13.01
N VAL A 49 3.51 2.15 -12.72
CA VAL A 49 2.54 1.21 -13.29
C VAL A 49 1.75 0.58 -12.16
N GLY A 50 0.43 0.79 -12.16
CA GLY A 50 -0.46 0.26 -11.15
C GLY A 50 -1.10 -1.05 -11.57
N MET A 51 -1.28 -1.92 -10.59
CA MET A 51 -2.17 -3.08 -10.65
C MET A 51 -3.48 -2.70 -9.96
N TRP A 52 -4.54 -2.56 -10.75
CA TRP A 52 -5.81 -2.03 -10.29
C TRP A 52 -6.85 -3.13 -10.08
N ASN A 53 -7.57 -3.04 -8.97
CA ASN A 53 -8.77 -3.79 -8.65
C ASN A 53 -9.91 -2.78 -8.39
N LEU A 54 -11.00 -2.89 -9.15
CA LEU A 54 -12.15 -2.00 -9.03
C LEU A 54 -13.42 -2.84 -8.97
N ASP A 55 -14.26 -2.58 -7.97
CA ASP A 55 -15.52 -3.30 -7.81
C ASP A 55 -16.59 -2.46 -7.11
N VAL A 56 -17.83 -2.85 -7.34
CA VAL A 56 -19.01 -2.25 -6.73
C VAL A 56 -19.91 -3.32 -6.12
N HIS A 57 -20.78 -2.88 -5.22
CA HIS A 57 -21.93 -3.66 -4.78
C HIS A 57 -22.96 -3.78 -5.91
N LEU A 58 -23.54 -4.96 -6.08
CA LEU A 58 -24.61 -5.21 -7.04
C LEU A 58 -25.87 -5.70 -6.32
N PRO A 59 -26.98 -4.92 -6.38
CA PRO A 59 -28.26 -5.29 -5.82
C PRO A 59 -28.82 -6.61 -6.35
N ALA A 60 -29.71 -7.22 -5.56
CA ALA A 60 -30.33 -8.52 -5.83
C ALA A 60 -31.23 -8.56 -7.08
N ASP A 61 -31.69 -7.40 -7.55
CA ASP A 61 -32.59 -7.22 -8.68
C ASP A 61 -31.86 -6.83 -9.98
N GLN A 62 -30.54 -6.62 -9.94
CA GLN A 62 -29.73 -6.33 -11.14
C GLN A 62 -28.96 -7.57 -11.59
N LYS A 63 -29.04 -7.90 -12.89
CA LYS A 63 -28.36 -9.09 -13.44
C LYS A 63 -26.86 -8.94 -13.56
N GLY A 64 -26.34 -7.74 -13.80
CA GLY A 64 -24.90 -7.52 -13.91
C GLY A 64 -24.48 -6.05 -13.88
N THR A 65 -23.20 -5.82 -13.62
CA THR A 65 -22.58 -4.50 -13.72
C THR A 65 -21.95 -4.27 -15.09
N HIS A 66 -21.78 -3.01 -15.50
CA HIS A 66 -21.17 -2.64 -16.77
C HIS A 66 -19.64 -2.64 -16.72
N MET A 67 -19.05 -3.78 -17.06
CA MET A 67 -17.61 -4.04 -16.92
C MET A 67 -16.71 -3.03 -17.65
N SER A 68 -17.09 -2.57 -18.84
CA SER A 68 -16.29 -1.61 -19.62
C SER A 68 -16.21 -0.22 -18.95
N ARG A 69 -17.18 0.13 -18.10
CA ARG A 69 -17.21 1.42 -17.39
C ARG A 69 -16.05 1.55 -16.39
N PHE A 70 -15.54 0.44 -15.84
CA PHE A 70 -14.36 0.45 -14.97
C PHE A 70 -13.08 0.85 -15.72
N VAL A 71 -12.86 0.30 -16.92
CA VAL A 71 -11.68 0.64 -17.72
C VAL A 71 -11.80 2.06 -18.29
N ALA A 72 -13.00 2.46 -18.71
CA ALA A 72 -13.26 3.83 -19.13
C ALA A 72 -12.97 4.85 -18.01
N LEU A 73 -13.27 4.51 -16.75
CA LEU A 73 -12.88 5.33 -15.61
C LEU A 73 -11.36 5.51 -15.54
N LEU A 74 -10.56 4.45 -15.70
CA LEU A 74 -9.10 4.55 -15.68
C LEU A 74 -8.57 5.47 -16.79
N GLU A 75 -9.11 5.34 -18.01
CA GLU A 75 -8.70 6.15 -19.17
C GLU A 75 -9.02 7.64 -19.02
N GLU A 76 -10.12 7.96 -18.33
CA GLU A 76 -10.56 9.34 -18.09
C GLU A 76 -9.77 10.02 -16.95
N ASN A 77 -9.27 9.26 -15.96
CA ASN A 77 -8.62 9.80 -14.77
C ASN A 77 -7.10 9.83 -14.94
N LYS A 78 -6.57 10.95 -15.44
CA LYS A 78 -5.13 11.15 -15.72
C LYS A 78 -4.41 12.04 -14.70
N ALA A 79 -5.13 12.58 -13.73
CA ALA A 79 -4.54 13.41 -12.69
C ALA A 79 -3.60 12.59 -11.81
N PRO A 80 -2.51 13.18 -11.28
CA PRO A 80 -1.65 12.51 -10.32
C PRO A 80 -2.44 11.98 -9.12
N LEU A 81 -2.08 10.78 -8.68
CA LEU A 81 -2.67 10.13 -7.53
C LEU A 81 -2.26 10.86 -6.25
N GLU A 82 -3.25 11.36 -5.52
CA GLU A 82 -3.18 11.91 -4.17
C GLU A 82 -4.54 11.62 -3.48
N PRO A 83 -4.65 11.73 -2.14
CA PRO A 83 -5.89 11.39 -1.45
C PRO A 83 -7.14 12.09 -2.00
N ALA A 84 -7.01 13.37 -2.40
CA ALA A 84 -8.11 14.15 -2.97
C ALA A 84 -8.56 13.63 -4.34
N THR A 85 -7.63 13.41 -5.27
CA THR A 85 -7.94 12.91 -6.63
C THR A 85 -8.48 11.48 -6.57
N PHE A 86 -7.99 10.67 -5.65
CA PHE A 86 -8.46 9.30 -5.46
C PHE A 86 -9.88 9.23 -4.89
N ARG A 87 -10.24 10.10 -3.94
CA ARG A 87 -11.64 10.23 -3.47
C ARG A 87 -12.58 10.65 -4.60
N ALA A 88 -12.15 11.60 -5.44
CA ALA A 88 -12.93 12.03 -6.61
C ALA A 88 -13.12 10.90 -7.63
N MET A 89 -12.07 10.11 -7.89
CA MET A 89 -12.12 8.93 -8.76
C MET A 89 -13.11 7.88 -8.24
N LEU A 90 -13.10 7.62 -6.93
CA LEU A 90 -14.04 6.68 -6.29
C LEU A 90 -15.50 7.16 -6.40
N ALA A 91 -15.77 8.45 -6.17
CA ALA A 91 -17.11 9.03 -6.35
C ALA A 91 -17.58 8.96 -7.82
N SER A 92 -16.67 9.23 -8.76
CA SER A 92 -16.93 9.11 -10.21
C SER A 92 -17.25 7.67 -10.61
N MET A 93 -16.53 6.68 -10.04
CA MET A 93 -16.82 5.25 -10.24
C MET A 93 -18.24 4.91 -9.82
N LEU A 94 -18.62 5.23 -8.59
CA LEU A 94 -19.95 4.94 -8.05
C LEU A 94 -21.06 5.58 -8.87
N THR A 95 -20.86 6.81 -9.32
CA THR A 95 -21.80 7.51 -10.20
C THR A 95 -21.93 6.83 -11.55
N LYS A 96 -20.81 6.46 -12.19
CA LYS A 96 -20.81 5.78 -13.51
C LYS A 96 -21.42 4.38 -13.45
N LEU A 97 -21.28 3.69 -12.33
CA LEU A 97 -21.74 2.31 -12.13
C LEU A 97 -23.07 2.23 -11.37
N GLU A 98 -23.67 3.38 -11.06
CA GLU A 98 -24.99 3.49 -10.42
C GLU A 98 -25.09 2.66 -9.13
N SER A 99 -24.00 2.66 -8.33
CA SER A 99 -23.89 1.89 -7.09
C SER A 99 -23.61 2.79 -5.89
N GLN A 100 -24.09 2.37 -4.71
CA GLN A 100 -23.92 3.11 -3.46
C GLN A 100 -22.69 2.67 -2.66
N ALA A 101 -22.06 1.57 -3.06
CA ALA A 101 -20.89 1.04 -2.39
C ALA A 101 -19.91 0.44 -3.40
N GLY A 102 -18.62 0.61 -3.13
CA GLY A 102 -17.58 0.14 -4.03
C GLY A 102 -16.19 0.41 -3.50
N ARG A 103 -15.22 -0.22 -4.14
CA ARG A 103 -13.82 -0.20 -3.77
C ARG A 103 -12.94 0.00 -4.98
N ILE A 104 -11.95 0.88 -4.85
CA ILE A 104 -10.80 0.97 -5.75
C ILE A 104 -9.57 0.63 -4.92
N GLU A 105 -8.73 -0.25 -5.46
CA GLU A 105 -7.43 -0.60 -4.91
C GLU A 105 -6.41 -0.55 -6.04
N VAL A 106 -5.28 0.10 -5.79
CA VAL A 106 -4.16 0.16 -6.74
C VAL A 106 -2.85 -0.10 -6.03
N THR A 107 -2.11 -1.12 -6.48
CA THR A 107 -0.75 -1.42 -6.01
C THR A 107 0.27 -1.02 -7.06
N PHE A 108 1.34 -0.33 -6.66
CA PHE A 108 2.38 0.15 -7.55
C PHE A 108 3.73 0.27 -6.84
N PRO A 109 4.85 0.14 -7.58
CA PRO A 109 6.16 0.49 -7.03
C PRO A 109 6.27 2.01 -6.86
N TYR A 110 6.82 2.42 -5.72
CA TYR A 110 7.08 3.80 -5.35
C TYR A 110 8.57 3.98 -5.10
N PHE A 111 9.19 4.98 -5.71
CA PHE A 111 10.63 5.20 -5.57
C PHE A 111 10.93 6.39 -4.68
N VAL A 112 11.87 6.20 -3.75
CA VAL A 112 12.44 7.29 -2.93
C VAL A 112 13.92 7.41 -3.23
N LYS A 113 14.39 8.64 -3.43
CA LYS A 113 15.81 8.95 -3.50
C LYS A 113 16.41 8.91 -2.10
N LYS A 114 17.43 8.07 -1.92
CA LYS A 114 18.16 7.91 -0.67
C LYS A 114 19.59 8.42 -0.80
N VAL A 115 20.08 9.05 0.26
CA VAL A 115 21.46 9.53 0.40
C VAL A 115 22.22 8.57 1.31
N ALA A 116 23.34 8.01 0.83
CA ALA A 116 24.16 7.10 1.61
C ALA A 116 24.75 7.82 2.85
N PRO A 117 24.83 7.15 4.01
CA PRO A 117 25.04 7.80 5.31
C PRO A 117 26.43 8.39 5.51
N VAL A 118 27.45 7.94 4.77
CA VAL A 118 28.84 8.40 4.92
C VAL A 118 29.33 9.09 3.64
N SER A 119 29.18 8.44 2.48
CA SER A 119 29.69 8.96 1.20
C SER A 119 28.78 9.99 0.55
N GLY A 120 27.50 10.07 0.96
CA GLY A 120 26.52 10.95 0.36
C GLY A 120 26.08 10.55 -1.04
N VAL A 121 26.48 9.38 -1.56
CA VAL A 121 26.05 8.94 -2.90
C VAL A 121 24.54 8.72 -2.91
N GLU A 122 23.88 9.27 -3.93
CA GLU A 122 22.43 9.13 -4.10
C GLU A 122 22.08 7.85 -4.87
N SER A 123 21.01 7.18 -4.45
CA SER A 123 20.42 6.05 -5.19
C SER A 123 18.92 5.99 -4.97
N LEU A 124 18.19 5.38 -5.91
CA LEU A 124 16.78 5.08 -5.72
C LEU A 124 16.62 3.78 -4.94
N LEU A 125 15.60 3.73 -4.09
CA LEU A 125 15.09 2.50 -3.50
C LEU A 125 13.59 2.40 -3.77
N ASP A 126 13.14 1.21 -4.15
CA ASP A 126 11.74 0.89 -4.40
C ASP A 126 11.02 0.35 -3.16
N TYR A 127 9.74 0.72 -3.05
CA TYR A 127 8.79 0.25 -2.06
C TYR A 127 7.52 -0.18 -2.77
N GLU A 128 6.79 -1.14 -2.22
CA GLU A 128 5.46 -1.48 -2.72
C GLU A 128 4.39 -0.69 -1.95
N VAL A 129 3.57 0.07 -2.67
CA VAL A 129 2.51 0.89 -2.11
C VAL A 129 1.18 0.41 -2.66
N THR A 130 0.18 0.27 -1.78
CA THR A 130 -1.21 0.09 -2.16
C THR A 130 -2.06 1.22 -1.59
N LEU A 131 -2.77 1.93 -2.47
CA LEU A 131 -3.82 2.87 -2.06
C LEU A 131 -5.18 2.19 -2.24
N THR A 132 -5.98 2.16 -1.18
CA THR A 132 -7.34 1.59 -1.20
C THR A 132 -8.35 2.63 -0.74
N GLY A 133 -9.47 2.71 -1.46
CA GLY A 133 -10.61 3.54 -1.12
C GLY A 133 -11.85 2.68 -1.12
N ASP A 134 -12.59 2.67 -0.01
CA ASP A 134 -13.82 1.90 0.18
C ASP A 134 -14.94 2.86 0.58
N VAL A 135 -16.06 2.78 -0.15
CA VAL A 135 -17.28 3.51 0.19
C VAL A 135 -18.35 2.50 0.58
N ARG A 136 -18.87 2.63 1.80
CA ARG A 136 -20.00 1.85 2.32
C ARG A 136 -20.85 2.71 3.23
N ASN A 137 -22.17 2.57 3.14
CA ASN A 137 -23.12 3.31 3.98
C ASN A 137 -22.88 4.84 3.98
N GLY A 138 -22.50 5.40 2.83
CA GLY A 138 -22.20 6.83 2.68
C GLY A 138 -20.89 7.30 3.32
N GLN A 139 -20.07 6.40 3.88
CA GLN A 139 -18.76 6.73 4.45
C GLN A 139 -17.64 6.32 3.50
N THR A 140 -16.68 7.22 3.29
CA THR A 140 -15.49 6.98 2.47
C THR A 140 -14.27 6.76 3.36
N ARG A 141 -13.73 5.54 3.36
CA ARG A 141 -12.51 5.18 4.08
C ARG A 141 -11.34 5.05 3.11
N LEU A 142 -10.19 5.59 3.49
CA LEU A 142 -8.95 5.43 2.76
C LEU A 142 -7.97 4.60 3.58
N PHE A 143 -7.25 3.73 2.88
CA PHE A 143 -6.19 2.93 3.45
C PHE A 143 -4.93 3.11 2.62
N LEU A 144 -3.81 3.32 3.29
CA LEU A 144 -2.49 3.33 2.70
C LEU A 144 -1.71 2.13 3.23
N LYS A 145 -1.37 1.21 2.33
CA LYS A 145 -0.49 0.09 2.63
C LYS A 145 0.89 0.37 2.07
N VAL A 146 1.92 0.22 2.88
CA VAL A 146 3.32 0.35 2.44
C VAL A 146 4.09 -0.87 2.94
N LEU A 147 4.78 -1.55 2.03
CA LEU A 147 5.77 -2.59 2.33
C LEU A 147 7.16 -1.96 2.24
N VAL A 148 7.86 -1.95 3.37
CA VAL A 148 9.18 -1.35 3.54
C VAL A 148 10.22 -2.45 3.75
N PRO A 149 11.15 -2.65 2.80
CA PRO A 149 12.24 -3.58 3.00
C PRO A 149 13.32 -2.97 3.90
N VAL A 150 13.70 -3.69 4.94
CA VAL A 150 14.70 -3.27 5.95
C VAL A 150 15.69 -4.40 6.25
N THR A 151 16.79 -4.07 6.93
CA THR A 151 17.67 -5.07 7.57
C THR A 151 17.27 -5.24 9.02
N SER A 152 17.08 -6.49 9.45
CA SER A 152 16.96 -6.87 10.85
C SER A 152 18.18 -7.69 11.29
N LEU A 153 18.60 -7.52 12.54
CA LEU A 153 19.71 -8.28 13.13
C LEU A 153 19.28 -8.84 14.47
N CYS A 154 19.50 -10.14 14.66
CA CYS A 154 18.97 -10.88 15.81
C CYS A 154 19.75 -10.59 17.11
N PRO A 155 19.10 -10.04 18.16
CA PRO A 155 19.73 -9.82 19.46
C PRO A 155 20.22 -11.13 20.11
N CYS A 156 19.46 -12.22 19.94
CA CYS A 156 19.83 -13.53 20.49
C CYS A 156 21.16 -14.02 19.92
N SER A 157 21.29 -14.02 18.58
CA SER A 157 22.51 -14.46 17.89
C SER A 157 23.73 -13.65 18.31
N LYS A 158 23.59 -12.32 18.39
CA LYS A 158 24.64 -11.43 18.89
C LYS A 158 25.06 -11.77 20.32
N LYS A 159 24.11 -12.11 21.19
CA LYS A 159 24.37 -12.34 22.61
C LYS A 159 25.09 -13.66 22.88
N ILE A 160 24.78 -14.71 22.12
CA ILE A 160 25.30 -16.06 22.36
C ILE A 160 26.58 -16.38 21.58
N SER A 161 26.86 -15.63 20.51
CA SER A 161 28.02 -15.87 19.64
C SER A 161 29.23 -15.07 20.14
N GLN A 162 30.43 -15.65 20.06
CA GLN A 162 31.66 -14.93 20.43
C GLN A 162 31.94 -13.74 19.49
N TYR A 163 31.54 -13.85 18.22
CA TYR A 163 31.66 -12.82 17.19
C TYR A 163 30.57 -12.99 16.14
N GLY A 164 30.19 -11.88 15.52
CA GLY A 164 29.13 -11.84 14.52
C GLY A 164 27.72 -12.00 15.12
N ALA A 165 26.74 -11.89 14.23
CA ALA A 165 25.33 -12.14 14.49
C ALA A 165 24.65 -12.35 13.14
N HIS A 166 23.68 -13.26 13.05
CA HIS A 166 22.91 -13.37 11.82
C HIS A 166 21.99 -12.16 11.65
N ASN A 167 21.84 -11.76 10.39
CA ASN A 167 20.93 -10.73 9.94
C ASN A 167 20.27 -11.18 8.64
N GLN A 168 19.21 -10.48 8.25
CA GLN A 168 18.45 -10.81 7.06
C GLN A 168 17.72 -9.59 6.51
N ARG A 169 17.19 -9.73 5.29
CA ARG A 169 16.15 -8.84 4.80
C ARG A 169 14.86 -9.12 5.57
N SER A 170 14.10 -8.08 5.81
CA SER A 170 12.78 -8.16 6.43
C SER A 170 11.84 -7.20 5.73
N HIS A 171 10.56 -7.53 5.74
CA HIS A 171 9.51 -6.65 5.26
C HIS A 171 8.69 -6.15 6.44
N VAL A 172 8.56 -4.82 6.55
CA VAL A 172 7.60 -4.18 7.45
C VAL A 172 6.44 -3.70 6.60
N THR A 173 5.27 -4.29 6.80
CA THR A 173 4.05 -3.96 6.07
C THR A 173 3.10 -3.22 6.99
N MET A 174 2.83 -1.95 6.69
CA MET A 174 1.87 -1.12 7.42
C MET A 174 0.66 -0.88 6.53
N ASN A 175 -0.51 -1.41 6.89
CA ASN A 175 -1.79 -1.09 6.27
C ASN A 175 -2.59 -0.18 7.20
N VAL A 176 -2.70 1.10 6.85
CA VAL A 176 -3.15 2.17 7.75
C VAL A 176 -4.44 2.78 7.22
N GLU A 177 -5.51 2.78 8.02
CA GLU A 177 -6.68 3.64 7.79
C GLU A 177 -6.37 5.06 8.27
N PHE A 178 -6.49 6.04 7.39
CA PHE A 178 -6.04 7.41 7.67
C PHE A 178 -7.04 8.48 7.25
N GLU A 179 -6.95 9.63 7.92
CA GLU A 179 -7.66 10.86 7.58
C GLU A 179 -6.67 11.99 7.24
N GLY A 180 -7.13 12.94 6.43
CA GLY A 180 -6.29 14.05 5.98
C GLY A 180 -5.20 13.62 5.00
N ASP A 181 -4.02 14.22 5.15
CA ASP A 181 -2.86 14.00 4.28
C ASP A 181 -1.79 13.17 5.04
N LEU A 182 -1.53 11.98 4.53
CA LEU A 182 -0.51 11.05 5.05
C LEU A 182 0.42 10.67 3.89
N PRO A 183 1.57 11.36 3.74
CA PRO A 183 2.58 11.00 2.75
C PRO A 183 3.06 9.56 2.92
N VAL A 184 3.35 8.90 1.79
CA VAL A 184 3.91 7.54 1.79
C VAL A 184 5.25 7.51 2.54
N GLU A 185 6.05 8.57 2.36
CA GLU A 185 7.35 8.74 2.96
C GLU A 185 7.31 8.75 4.49
N ASP A 186 6.23 9.24 5.10
CA ASP A 186 6.10 9.26 6.57
C ASP A 186 6.08 7.82 7.12
N LEU A 187 5.32 6.93 6.48
CA LEU A 187 5.26 5.51 6.85
C LEU A 187 6.59 4.80 6.56
N ILE A 188 7.21 5.09 5.40
CA ILE A 188 8.55 4.58 5.07
C ILE A 188 9.55 4.96 6.18
N ARG A 189 9.60 6.24 6.54
CA ARG A 189 10.51 6.74 7.58
C ARG A 189 10.27 6.10 8.93
N ILE A 190 9.02 5.91 9.33
CA ILE A 190 8.70 5.20 10.58
C ILE A 190 9.32 3.79 10.57
N ALA A 191 9.10 2.99 9.52
CA ALA A 191 9.65 1.64 9.47
C ALA A 191 11.19 1.61 9.37
N GLU A 192 11.79 2.54 8.62
CA GLU A 192 13.24 2.63 8.45
C GLU A 192 13.97 3.06 9.71
N GLU A 193 13.42 4.02 10.45
CA GLU A 193 14.01 4.52 11.70
C GLU A 193 13.95 3.48 12.81
N GLU A 194 12.88 2.68 12.84
CA GLU A 194 12.71 1.64 13.86
C GLU A 194 13.36 0.30 13.47
N ALA A 195 13.88 0.13 12.25
CA ALA A 195 14.64 -1.06 11.87
C ALA A 195 16.04 -1.12 12.53
N SER A 196 16.68 -2.30 12.51
CA SER A 196 18.10 -2.39 12.89
C SER A 196 18.95 -1.50 11.98
N CYS A 197 18.69 -1.56 10.67
CA CYS A 197 19.19 -0.58 9.71
C CYS A 197 18.24 -0.52 8.49
N GLU A 198 18.11 0.67 7.92
CA GLU A 198 17.42 0.89 6.65
C GLU A 198 18.27 0.39 5.46
N LEU A 199 17.68 0.34 4.27
CA LEU A 199 18.38 -0.07 3.05
C LEU A 199 18.79 1.13 2.20
N TRP A 200 19.81 0.94 1.36
CA TRP A 200 20.21 1.85 0.29
C TRP A 200 20.48 1.03 -0.98
N GLY A 201 20.12 1.56 -2.15
CA GLY A 201 20.39 0.89 -3.43
C GLY A 201 21.87 0.89 -3.82
N LEU A 202 22.64 1.88 -3.34
CA LEU A 202 24.07 2.01 -3.60
C LEU A 202 24.82 2.41 -2.33
N LEU A 203 25.83 1.61 -1.96
CA LEU A 203 26.73 1.88 -0.84
C LEU A 203 28.19 1.88 -1.34
N LYS A 204 29.02 2.77 -0.79
CA LYS A 204 30.48 2.69 -0.91
C LYS A 204 31.04 1.97 0.32
N ARG A 205 32.32 1.59 0.29
CA ARG A 205 32.97 0.86 1.39
C ARG A 205 32.80 1.53 2.77
N PRO A 206 32.93 2.86 2.93
CA PRO A 206 32.68 3.51 4.21
C PRO A 206 31.22 3.39 4.68
N ASP A 207 30.27 3.43 3.75
CA ASP A 207 28.84 3.25 4.05
C ASP A 207 28.57 1.81 4.49
N GLU A 208 29.13 0.82 3.79
CA GLU A 208 28.97 -0.60 4.12
C GLU A 208 29.48 -0.93 5.54
N LYS A 209 30.61 -0.34 5.93
CA LYS A 209 31.11 -0.38 7.31
C LYS A 209 30.06 0.19 8.28
N PHE A 210 29.58 1.40 8.01
CA PHE A 210 28.62 2.08 8.87
C PHE A 210 27.32 1.30 9.06
N VAL A 211 26.71 0.82 7.97
CA VAL A 211 25.40 0.12 8.06
C VAL A 211 25.52 -1.21 8.79
N THR A 212 26.66 -1.90 8.62
CA THR A 212 26.96 -3.16 9.32
C THR A 212 27.09 -2.91 10.82
N GLU A 213 27.86 -1.89 11.22
CA GLU A 213 28.04 -1.51 12.62
C GLU A 213 26.71 -1.03 13.24
N ARG A 214 25.95 -0.17 12.54
CA ARG A 214 24.63 0.32 12.98
C ARG A 214 23.65 -0.83 13.24
N ALA A 215 23.52 -1.78 12.30
CA ALA A 215 22.66 -2.94 12.49
C ALA A 215 23.12 -3.81 13.66
N TYR A 216 24.44 -4.00 13.82
CA TYR A 216 25.01 -4.78 14.91
C TYR A 216 24.76 -4.11 16.27
N GLU A 217 24.82 -2.79 16.35
CA GLU A 217 24.61 -2.00 17.57
C GLU A 217 23.11 -1.85 17.92
N ASN A 218 22.22 -1.94 16.94
CA ASN A 218 20.76 -1.84 17.10
C ASN A 218 20.02 -3.15 16.74
N PRO A 219 20.32 -4.29 17.38
CA PRO A 219 19.63 -5.54 17.08
C PRO A 219 18.18 -5.49 17.57
N LYS A 220 17.24 -6.04 16.80
CA LYS A 220 15.82 -6.11 17.17
C LYS A 220 15.23 -7.47 16.78
N PHE A 221 14.42 -8.05 17.66
CA PHE A 221 13.55 -9.16 17.26
C PHE A 221 12.40 -8.66 16.38
N VAL A 222 11.68 -9.58 15.74
CA VAL A 222 10.49 -9.25 14.96
C VAL A 222 9.41 -8.60 15.83
N GLU A 223 9.29 -9.02 17.10
CA GLU A 223 8.37 -8.44 18.08
C GLU A 223 8.77 -7.03 18.51
N ASP A 224 10.07 -6.76 18.65
CA ASP A 224 10.56 -5.42 19.00
C ASP A 224 10.24 -4.45 17.87
N LEU A 225 10.50 -4.87 16.62
CA LEU A 225 10.25 -4.07 15.43
C LEU A 225 8.77 -3.66 15.29
N VAL A 226 7.84 -4.60 15.45
CA VAL A 226 6.41 -4.24 15.38
C VAL A 226 5.96 -3.37 16.56
N ARG A 227 6.51 -3.57 17.77
CA ARG A 227 6.16 -2.74 18.94
C ARG A 227 6.63 -1.31 18.76
N ASP A 228 7.86 -1.10 18.30
CA ASP A 228 8.44 0.23 18.12
C ASP A 228 7.71 1.01 17.01
N VAL A 229 7.40 0.35 15.89
CA VAL A 229 6.59 0.96 14.83
C VAL A 229 5.16 1.25 15.31
N ALA A 230 4.54 0.34 16.08
CA ALA A 230 3.21 0.55 16.65
C ALA A 230 3.17 1.77 17.58
N VAL A 231 4.21 2.03 18.38
CA VAL A 231 4.30 3.24 19.21
C VAL A 231 4.24 4.51 18.34
N ARG A 232 4.96 4.54 17.21
CA ARG A 232 4.94 5.67 16.27
C ARG A 232 3.57 5.85 15.61
N LEU A 233 2.93 4.76 15.18
CA LEU A 233 1.58 4.79 14.59
C LEU A 233 0.50 5.20 15.59
N ASN A 234 0.63 4.82 16.86
CA ASN A 234 -0.28 5.22 17.94
C ASN A 234 -0.19 6.74 18.19
N ALA A 235 1.02 7.30 18.12
CA ALA A 235 1.27 8.73 18.32
C ALA A 235 0.79 9.61 17.14
N ASP A 236 0.69 9.07 15.92
CA ASP A 236 0.23 9.82 14.76
C ASP A 236 -1.30 9.99 14.76
N SER A 237 -1.78 11.22 14.95
CA SER A 237 -3.21 11.54 15.01
C SER A 237 -3.96 11.33 13.69
N ARG A 238 -3.25 11.25 12.56
CA ARG A 238 -3.85 10.99 11.23
C ARG A 238 -4.26 9.53 11.06
N VAL A 239 -3.63 8.64 11.82
CA VAL A 239 -3.90 7.20 11.81
C VAL A 239 -5.11 6.90 12.69
N SER A 240 -6.15 6.30 12.11
CA SER A 240 -7.35 5.86 12.81
C SER A 240 -7.27 4.40 13.25
N ALA A 241 -6.74 3.53 12.38
CA ALA A 241 -6.56 2.11 12.65
C ALA A 241 -5.42 1.58 11.77
N TYR A 242 -4.80 0.46 12.16
CA TYR A 242 -3.79 -0.19 11.33
C TYR A 242 -3.69 -1.70 11.57
N THR A 243 -3.21 -2.39 10.54
CA THR A 243 -2.58 -3.71 10.63
C THR A 243 -1.10 -3.54 10.29
N LEU A 244 -0.23 -3.85 11.23
CA LEU A 244 1.22 -3.78 11.13
C LEU A 244 1.79 -5.19 11.20
N GLU A 245 2.54 -5.58 10.18
CA GLU A 245 3.22 -6.87 10.11
C GLU A 245 4.71 -6.66 9.89
N ALA A 246 5.54 -7.44 10.58
CA ALA A 246 6.94 -7.61 10.22
C ALA A 246 7.21 -9.09 9.92
N GLU A 247 7.88 -9.35 8.80
CA GLU A 247 8.31 -10.67 8.37
C GLU A 247 9.83 -10.68 8.20
N ASN A 248 10.52 -11.60 8.88
CA ASN A 248 11.94 -11.82 8.77
C ASN A 248 12.18 -13.07 7.93
N PHE A 249 12.84 -12.91 6.78
CA PHE A 249 13.26 -14.03 5.93
C PHE A 249 14.53 -14.63 6.52
N GLU A 250 14.36 -15.48 7.53
CA GLU A 250 15.45 -15.99 8.37
C GLU A 250 16.64 -16.49 7.53
N SER A 251 17.83 -15.95 7.77
CA SER A 251 19.02 -16.32 7.00
C SER A 251 19.56 -17.71 7.34
N ILE A 252 19.14 -18.28 8.47
CA ILE A 252 19.57 -19.60 8.98
C ILE A 252 18.47 -20.66 8.93
N HIS A 253 17.26 -20.30 8.49
CA HIS A 253 16.10 -21.19 8.42
C HIS A 253 15.38 -21.04 7.07
N ASN A 254 14.67 -22.08 6.62
CA ASN A 254 13.91 -22.03 5.37
C ASN A 254 12.42 -21.72 5.61
N HIS A 255 12.15 -20.81 6.55
CA HIS A 255 10.83 -20.29 6.88
C HIS A 255 10.99 -18.88 7.47
N SER A 256 9.93 -18.09 7.46
CA SER A 256 9.94 -16.74 8.03
C SER A 256 9.54 -16.75 9.50
N ALA A 257 10.15 -15.88 10.29
CA ALA A 257 9.59 -15.43 11.57
C ALA A 257 8.71 -14.20 11.31
N TYR A 258 7.50 -14.15 11.88
CA TYR A 258 6.58 -13.04 11.65
C TYR A 258 5.86 -12.61 12.93
N ALA A 259 5.50 -11.33 13.00
CA ALA A 259 4.67 -10.77 14.07
C ALA A 259 3.68 -9.76 13.48
N VAL A 260 2.48 -9.68 14.09
CA VAL A 260 1.40 -8.79 13.65
C VAL A 260 0.83 -8.03 14.86
N ILE A 261 0.58 -6.74 14.68
CA ILE A 261 -0.22 -5.91 15.58
C ILE A 261 -1.39 -5.33 14.78
N GLU A 262 -2.60 -5.53 15.29
CA GLU A 262 -3.81 -4.88 14.80
C GLU A 262 -4.32 -3.94 15.88
N HIS A 263 -4.63 -2.70 15.51
CA HIS A 263 -5.13 -1.72 16.47
C HIS A 263 -6.10 -0.75 15.79
N ASP A 264 -7.30 -0.63 16.34
CA ASP A 264 -8.26 0.40 15.99
C ASP A 264 -8.34 1.42 17.12
N LYS A 265 -7.79 2.62 16.90
CA LYS A 265 -7.71 3.67 17.93
C LYS A 265 -9.07 4.27 18.28
N ARG A 266 -10.12 3.91 17.55
CA ARG A 266 -11.50 4.35 17.80
C ARG A 266 -12.21 3.47 18.83
N VAL A 267 -11.66 2.30 19.13
CA VAL A 267 -12.19 1.36 20.13
C VAL A 267 -11.26 1.39 21.34
N ALA A 268 -11.83 1.59 22.53
CA ALA A 268 -11.10 1.68 23.80
C ALA A 268 -10.62 0.31 24.30
#